data_AF-K9RI41-F1
#
_entry.id   AF-K9RI41-F1
#
_cell.length_a   1.000
_cell.length_b   1.000
_cell.length_c   1.000
_cell.angle_alpha   90.00
_cell.angle_beta   90.00
_cell.angle_gamma   90.00
#
_symmetry.space_group_name_H-M   'P 1'
#
loop_
_entity.id
_entity.type
_entity.pdbx_description
1 polymer ?
#
loop_
_entity_poly.entity_id
_entity_poly.type
_entity_poly.pdbx_seq_one_letter_code
_entity_poly.pdbx_strand_id
1 'polypeptide(L)'
;MNLPFILDIALGLVFTYLILSLLASEIQELLATLLQWRAAHLRKSIEILLAGGVHNSEEAKVIQLVNQIYSNPLLKNINQEAKGFLATLPRKATWAISSLTRPLKIARPGTTKSETIFGNGQHSGPSYIPADIYATTLMETLQIPDFSQKLSESRLEKFKNERLAEIQNILFALEGQVQGDEKFTNFFSLIYQEFAEMQADFEQILWNYNQKKANLDTSVNRMSESVDRYINTFQAEIPESEYTNKAIRKLNFLKQDMFVSSERAIMLGGLQPNVSEIVQLMKKGSSVYKEFEEAIKDKDNQTYQNFQQLTNLLPQSITENLTVLAHRTKTRIDKTESGINVLKQEMENSFNSSMTRASGVYKRNSKGVALLIGFIIAVTANADAFHMISRLSTDSALRNTIVNNAGDILVRNQDNLNYIDIGTLRSQTEEALSDISLPIGWTEVNIKQQVGSFSSSRGGWTSLLRFARAIPGWIISGIAIAMGAPFWFDLIGKVSKVRNTGGKP
;
A
#
# COMPACT_ATOMS: atom_id res chain seq x y z
N MET A 1 -45.88 23.41 -26.17
CA MET A 1 -45.52 23.65 -24.74
C MET A 1 -44.66 24.89 -24.68
N ASN A 2 -44.92 25.81 -23.75
CA ASN A 2 -44.06 26.99 -23.56
C ASN A 2 -42.73 26.57 -22.92
N LEU A 3 -41.62 27.25 -23.26
CA LEU A 3 -40.30 26.94 -22.73
C LEU A 3 -40.24 26.87 -21.17
N PRO A 4 -40.92 27.76 -20.41
CA PRO A 4 -40.98 27.65 -18.95
C PRO A 4 -41.61 26.35 -18.44
N PHE A 5 -42.62 25.83 -19.15
CA PHE A 5 -43.32 24.62 -18.77
C PHE A 5 -42.43 23.36 -18.89
N ILE A 6 -41.64 23.28 -19.96
CA ILE A 6 -40.67 22.19 -20.15
C ILE A 6 -39.58 22.26 -19.08
N LEU A 7 -39.15 23.47 -18.72
CA LEU A 7 -38.13 23.71 -17.70
C LEU A 7 -38.62 23.26 -16.31
N ASP A 8 -39.88 23.53 -15.97
CA ASP A 8 -40.48 23.10 -14.70
C ASP A 8 -40.60 21.56 -14.59
N ILE A 9 -40.99 20.88 -15.68
CA ILE A 9 -41.03 19.40 -15.72
C ILE A 9 -39.62 18.83 -15.54
N ALA A 10 -38.62 19.43 -16.23
CA ALA A 10 -37.24 19.01 -16.10
C ALA A 10 -36.73 19.18 -14.66
N LEU A 11 -37.01 20.32 -14.01
CA LEU A 11 -36.64 20.55 -12.61
C LEU A 11 -37.24 19.51 -11.66
N GLY A 12 -38.54 19.17 -11.83
CA GLY A 12 -39.19 18.16 -10.99
C GLY A 12 -38.60 16.76 -11.15
N LEU A 13 -38.27 16.36 -12.39
CA LEU A 13 -37.60 15.08 -12.66
C LEU A 13 -36.19 15.05 -12.07
N VAL A 14 -35.43 16.11 -12.28
CA VAL A 14 -34.06 16.24 -11.78
C VAL A 14 -34.01 16.17 -10.27
N PHE A 15 -34.93 16.87 -9.58
CA PHE A 15 -35.04 16.81 -8.12
C PHE A 15 -35.40 15.41 -7.62
N THR A 16 -36.36 14.74 -8.29
CA THR A 16 -36.74 13.36 -7.95
C THR A 16 -35.55 12.41 -8.08
N TYR A 17 -34.81 12.48 -9.19
CA TYR A 17 -33.63 11.64 -9.39
C TYR A 17 -32.46 12.02 -8.49
N LEU A 18 -32.32 13.28 -8.09
CA LEU A 18 -31.33 13.71 -7.10
C LEU A 18 -31.54 12.96 -5.77
N ILE A 19 -32.76 12.95 -5.24
CA ILE A 19 -33.08 12.26 -3.96
C ILE A 19 -32.80 10.76 -4.08
N LEU A 20 -33.28 10.12 -5.15
CA LEU A 20 -33.07 8.69 -5.36
C LEU A 20 -31.57 8.35 -5.53
N SER A 21 -30.80 9.22 -6.18
CA SER A 21 -29.34 9.05 -6.36
C SER A 21 -28.55 9.29 -5.08
N LEU A 22 -29.00 10.18 -4.20
CA LEU A 22 -28.44 10.36 -2.86
C LEU A 22 -28.63 9.08 -2.06
N LEU A 23 -29.86 8.56 -2.00
CA LEU A 23 -30.16 7.30 -1.32
C LEU A 23 -29.33 6.13 -1.86
N ALA A 24 -29.21 6.01 -3.18
CA ALA A 24 -28.41 4.96 -3.81
C ALA A 24 -26.93 5.05 -3.42
N SER A 25 -26.39 6.25 -3.34
CA SER A 25 -24.99 6.50 -2.99
C SER A 25 -24.71 6.12 -1.54
N GLU A 26 -25.62 6.46 -0.62
CA GLU A 26 -25.56 6.07 0.79
C GLU A 26 -25.65 4.56 0.98
N ILE A 27 -26.59 3.89 0.29
CA ILE A 27 -26.72 2.43 0.32
C ILE A 27 -25.44 1.77 -0.19
N GLN A 28 -24.88 2.27 -1.29
CA GLN A 28 -23.65 1.74 -1.86
C GLN A 28 -22.46 1.89 -0.92
N GLU A 29 -22.29 3.06 -0.28
CA GLU A 29 -21.20 3.32 0.65
C GLU A 29 -21.33 2.47 1.92
N LEU A 30 -22.57 2.34 2.43
CA LEU A 30 -22.87 1.47 3.56
C LEU A 30 -22.49 0.03 3.22
N LEU A 31 -22.95 -0.51 2.09
CA LEU A 31 -22.61 -1.87 1.64
C LEU A 31 -21.09 -2.07 1.49
N ALA A 32 -20.39 -1.12 0.87
CA ALA A 32 -18.94 -1.19 0.72
C ALA A 32 -18.21 -1.22 2.07
N THR A 33 -18.71 -0.47 3.05
CA THR A 33 -18.18 -0.43 4.43
C THR A 33 -18.50 -1.71 5.20
N LEU A 34 -19.74 -2.21 5.15
CA LEU A 34 -20.12 -3.45 5.86
C LEU A 34 -19.31 -4.63 5.33
N LEU A 35 -19.22 -4.76 4.01
CA LEU A 35 -18.60 -5.90 3.34
C LEU A 35 -17.07 -5.75 3.18
N GLN A 36 -16.50 -4.64 3.68
CA GLN A 36 -15.06 -4.35 3.63
C GLN A 36 -14.48 -4.45 2.21
N TRP A 37 -15.27 -4.09 1.19
CA TRP A 37 -14.90 -4.32 -0.22
C TRP A 37 -13.64 -3.57 -0.63
N ARG A 38 -13.49 -2.34 -0.16
CA ARG A 38 -12.31 -1.52 -0.45
C ARG A 38 -11.05 -2.14 0.15
N ALA A 39 -11.11 -2.60 1.40
CA ALA A 39 -10.00 -3.26 2.07
C ALA A 39 -9.65 -4.62 1.43
N ALA A 40 -10.67 -5.42 1.09
CA ALA A 40 -10.50 -6.69 0.37
C ALA A 40 -9.88 -6.49 -1.02
N HIS A 41 -10.34 -5.46 -1.76
CA HIS A 41 -9.78 -5.12 -3.06
C HIS A 41 -8.33 -4.64 -2.96
N LEU A 42 -8.01 -3.79 -1.98
CA LEU A 42 -6.64 -3.34 -1.71
C LEU A 42 -5.72 -4.53 -1.45
N ARG A 43 -6.16 -5.46 -0.59
CA ARG A 43 -5.40 -6.67 -0.30
C ARG A 43 -5.14 -7.50 -1.56
N LYS A 44 -6.18 -7.80 -2.36
CA LYS A 44 -6.02 -8.56 -3.60
C LYS A 44 -5.11 -7.83 -4.59
N SER A 45 -5.12 -6.50 -4.58
CA SER A 45 -4.22 -5.69 -5.41
C SER A 45 -2.76 -5.84 -4.98
N ILE A 46 -2.49 -5.94 -3.68
CA ILE A 46 -1.15 -6.24 -3.15
C ILE A 46 -0.73 -7.67 -3.52
N GLU A 47 -1.63 -8.65 -3.41
CA GLU A 47 -1.36 -10.03 -3.86
C GLU A 47 -0.97 -10.07 -5.35
N ILE A 48 -1.69 -9.34 -6.21
CA ILE A 48 -1.39 -9.22 -7.64
C ILE A 48 -0.05 -8.51 -7.88
N LEU A 49 0.23 -7.43 -7.15
CA LEU A 49 1.48 -6.69 -7.24
C LEU A 49 2.68 -7.59 -6.91
N LEU A 50 2.59 -8.31 -5.79
CA LEU A 50 3.66 -9.19 -5.32
C LEU A 50 3.84 -10.41 -6.21
N ALA A 51 2.76 -10.93 -6.80
CA ALA A 51 2.80 -12.05 -7.75
C ALA A 51 3.30 -11.67 -9.16
N GLY A 52 3.45 -10.37 -9.46
CA GLY A 52 3.80 -9.89 -10.80
C GLY A 52 2.68 -10.05 -11.84
N GLY A 53 1.46 -10.37 -11.42
CA GLY A 53 0.34 -10.60 -12.32
C GLY A 53 -0.87 -11.26 -11.66
N VAL A 54 -1.99 -11.31 -12.39
CA VAL A 54 -3.26 -11.85 -11.87
C VAL A 54 -3.20 -13.37 -11.71
N HIS A 55 -2.60 -14.07 -12.67
CA HIS A 55 -2.57 -15.54 -12.71
C HIS A 55 -1.86 -16.17 -11.50
N ASN A 56 -0.80 -15.53 -11.01
CA ASN A 56 0.03 -16.06 -9.93
C ASN A 56 -0.39 -15.52 -8.54
N SER A 57 -1.41 -14.64 -8.49
CA SER A 57 -1.84 -13.96 -7.26
C SER A 57 -2.45 -14.88 -6.20
N GLU A 58 -2.71 -16.14 -6.55
CA GLU A 58 -3.31 -17.14 -5.65
C GLU A 58 -2.31 -18.21 -5.20
N GLU A 59 -1.03 -18.05 -5.52
CA GLU A 59 0.01 -18.92 -4.99
C GLU A 59 0.09 -18.83 -3.46
N ALA A 60 0.24 -19.98 -2.80
CA ALA A 60 0.29 -20.06 -1.34
C ALA A 60 1.40 -19.18 -0.74
N LYS A 61 2.57 -19.12 -1.39
CA LYS A 61 3.70 -18.27 -0.97
C LYS A 61 3.36 -16.79 -0.99
N VAL A 62 2.68 -16.31 -2.03
CA VAL A 62 2.23 -14.92 -2.15
C VAL A 62 1.24 -14.59 -1.04
N ILE A 63 0.25 -15.46 -0.83
CA ILE A 63 -0.76 -15.27 0.22
C ILE A 63 -0.11 -15.22 1.61
N GLN A 64 0.84 -16.10 1.89
CA GLN A 64 1.60 -16.12 3.14
C GLN A 64 2.44 -14.85 3.34
N LEU A 65 3.12 -14.37 2.31
CA LEU A 65 3.87 -13.12 2.37
C LEU A 65 2.95 -11.92 2.63
N VAL A 66 1.80 -11.85 1.96
CA VAL A 66 0.80 -10.80 2.23
C VAL A 66 0.24 -10.91 3.64
N ASN A 67 0.02 -12.12 4.16
CA ASN A 67 -0.36 -12.31 5.56
C ASN A 67 0.69 -11.76 6.53
N GLN A 68 1.98 -11.94 6.26
CA GLN A 68 3.07 -11.38 7.08
C GLN A 68 3.06 -9.85 7.01
N ILE A 69 2.92 -9.27 5.82
CA ILE A 69 2.78 -7.82 5.62
C ILE A 69 1.60 -7.26 6.45
N TYR A 70 0.40 -7.83 6.31
CA TYR A 70 -0.78 -7.41 7.08
C TYR A 70 -0.69 -7.72 8.58
N SER A 71 0.24 -8.57 8.99
CA SER A 71 0.48 -8.88 10.40
C SER A 71 1.49 -7.93 11.05
N ASN A 72 2.23 -7.14 10.26
CA ASN A 72 3.21 -6.16 10.73
C ASN A 72 2.52 -5.05 11.56
N PRO A 73 3.12 -4.61 12.69
CA PRO A 73 2.57 -3.55 13.55
C PRO A 73 2.24 -2.25 12.83
N LEU A 74 3.05 -1.80 11.86
CA LEU A 74 2.83 -0.55 11.13
C LEU A 74 1.51 -0.58 10.34
N LEU A 75 1.24 -1.69 9.64
CA LEU A 75 -0.02 -1.86 8.92
C LEU A 75 -1.21 -2.13 9.83
N LYS A 76 -1.01 -2.86 10.93
CA LYS A 76 -2.06 -3.06 11.93
C LYS A 76 -2.53 -1.75 12.57
N ASN A 77 -1.62 -0.82 12.84
CA ASN A 77 -1.94 0.44 13.51
C ASN A 77 -2.75 1.41 12.64
N ILE A 78 -2.58 1.36 11.31
CA ILE A 78 -3.40 2.18 10.40
C ILE A 78 -4.77 1.56 10.12
N ASN A 79 -5.01 0.31 10.52
CA ASN A 79 -6.32 -0.31 10.46
C ASN A 79 -7.21 0.28 11.57
N GLN A 80 -7.77 1.46 11.30
CA GLN A 80 -8.69 2.12 12.22
C GLN A 80 -10.06 1.43 12.14
N GLU A 81 -10.33 0.62 13.14
CA GLU A 81 -11.64 0.03 13.33
C GLU A 81 -12.55 0.99 14.10
N ALA A 82 -13.68 1.37 13.50
CA ALA A 82 -14.70 2.16 14.20
C ALA A 82 -15.20 1.39 15.45
N LYS A 83 -14.98 1.96 16.64
CA LYS A 83 -15.41 1.40 17.93
C LYS A 83 -16.79 1.97 18.30
N GLY A 84 -17.81 1.12 18.43
CA GLY A 84 -19.15 1.53 18.88
C GLY A 84 -20.26 0.50 18.57
N PHE A 85 -21.37 0.55 19.30
CA PHE A 85 -22.50 -0.40 19.15
C PHE A 85 -23.04 -0.43 17.71
N LEU A 86 -23.30 0.75 17.11
CA LEU A 86 -23.77 0.87 15.72
C LEU A 86 -22.70 0.47 14.69
N ALA A 87 -21.42 0.67 14.99
CA ALA A 87 -20.31 0.27 14.12
C ALA A 87 -20.07 -1.26 14.10
N THR A 88 -20.57 -2.01 15.10
CA THR A 88 -20.44 -3.48 15.18
C THR A 88 -21.61 -4.27 14.59
N LEU A 89 -22.79 -3.67 14.44
CA LEU A 89 -23.94 -4.24 13.70
C LEU A 89 -23.58 -4.69 12.28
N PRO A 90 -22.85 -3.89 11.48
CA PRO A 90 -22.25 -4.30 10.21
C PRO A 90 -21.54 -5.65 10.26
N ARG A 91 -20.72 -5.86 11.29
CA ARG A 91 -19.92 -7.08 11.44
C ARG A 91 -20.83 -8.27 11.72
N LYS A 92 -21.79 -8.15 12.64
CA LYS A 92 -22.73 -9.25 12.91
C LYS A 92 -23.48 -9.70 11.66
N ALA A 93 -23.84 -8.75 10.78
CA ALA A 93 -24.43 -9.07 9.48
C ALA A 93 -23.45 -9.82 8.56
N THR A 94 -22.18 -9.40 8.47
CA THR A 94 -21.17 -10.14 7.69
C THR A 94 -20.86 -11.52 8.27
N TRP A 95 -20.91 -11.69 9.59
CA TRP A 95 -20.84 -13.01 10.24
C TRP A 95 -22.02 -13.90 9.85
N ALA A 96 -23.25 -13.38 9.86
CA ALA A 96 -24.44 -14.13 9.44
C ALA A 96 -24.36 -14.53 7.95
N ILE A 97 -23.96 -13.62 7.07
CA ILE A 97 -23.84 -13.91 5.63
C ILE A 97 -22.67 -14.87 5.36
N SER A 98 -21.53 -14.69 6.04
CA SER A 98 -20.36 -15.56 5.85
C SER A 98 -20.57 -16.97 6.40
N SER A 99 -21.34 -17.14 7.48
CA SER A 99 -21.69 -18.45 8.03
C SER A 99 -22.68 -19.20 7.12
N LEU A 100 -23.64 -18.50 6.49
CA LEU A 100 -24.55 -19.07 5.49
C LEU A 100 -23.83 -19.49 4.20
N THR A 101 -22.81 -18.75 3.78
CA THR A 101 -22.03 -19.03 2.56
C THR A 101 -20.80 -19.92 2.79
N ARG A 102 -20.44 -20.20 4.05
CA ARG A 102 -19.30 -21.03 4.46
C ARG A 102 -19.24 -22.42 3.80
N PRO A 103 -20.34 -23.19 3.66
CA PRO A 103 -20.29 -24.50 3.02
C PRO A 103 -19.98 -24.43 1.50
N LEU A 104 -20.22 -23.28 0.86
CA LEU A 104 -19.99 -23.04 -0.57
C LEU A 104 -18.62 -22.38 -0.85
N LYS A 105 -17.85 -22.01 0.18
CA LYS A 105 -16.53 -21.38 0.01
C LYS A 105 -15.44 -22.40 -0.29
N ILE A 106 -14.64 -22.09 -1.30
CA ILE A 106 -13.39 -22.79 -1.64
C ILE A 106 -12.27 -22.18 -0.78
N ALA A 107 -11.46 -23.02 -0.12
CA ALA A 107 -10.30 -22.55 0.64
C ALA A 107 -9.25 -21.96 -0.30
N ARG A 108 -8.60 -20.88 0.10
CA ARG A 108 -7.49 -20.30 -0.68
C ARG A 108 -6.26 -21.22 -0.51
N PRO A 109 -5.35 -21.27 -1.50
CA PRO A 109 -4.15 -22.08 -1.37
C PRO A 109 -3.34 -21.73 -0.12
N GLY A 110 -3.03 -22.74 0.69
CA GLY A 110 -2.30 -22.56 1.95
C GLY A 110 -3.12 -22.00 3.12
N THR A 111 -4.45 -21.91 3.02
CA THR A 111 -5.35 -21.44 4.10
C THR A 111 -6.44 -22.45 4.44
N THR A 112 -7.09 -22.28 5.59
CA THR A 112 -8.27 -23.05 5.97
C THR A 112 -9.56 -22.49 5.36
N LYS A 113 -10.64 -23.30 5.23
CA LYS A 113 -11.97 -22.81 4.78
C LYS A 113 -12.58 -21.75 5.71
N SER A 114 -12.10 -21.68 6.95
CA SER A 114 -12.54 -20.72 7.97
C SER A 114 -11.84 -19.37 7.88
N GLU A 115 -10.71 -19.27 7.19
CA GLU A 115 -9.97 -18.03 7.09
C GLU A 115 -10.67 -17.02 6.19
N THR A 116 -10.62 -15.76 6.61
CA THR A 116 -11.08 -14.64 5.80
C THR A 116 -10.05 -14.31 4.72
N ILE A 117 -10.42 -13.41 3.81
CA ILE A 117 -9.46 -12.86 2.85
C ILE A 117 -8.25 -12.21 3.54
N PHE A 118 -8.37 -11.71 4.77
CA PHE A 118 -7.32 -11.02 5.51
C PHE A 118 -6.35 -11.97 6.25
N GLY A 119 -6.66 -13.26 6.33
CA GLY A 119 -5.80 -14.28 6.95
C GLY A 119 -5.60 -14.12 8.46
N ASN A 120 -4.95 -15.10 9.11
CA ASN A 120 -4.53 -15.05 10.52
C ASN A 120 -5.64 -14.65 11.52
N GLY A 121 -6.90 -15.04 11.26
CA GLY A 121 -8.04 -14.66 12.11
C GLY A 121 -8.43 -13.18 12.05
N GLN A 122 -7.84 -12.39 11.15
CA GLN A 122 -8.24 -11.00 10.92
C GLN A 122 -9.57 -10.96 10.16
N HIS A 123 -10.41 -9.97 10.44
CA HIS A 123 -11.73 -9.83 9.80
C HIS A 123 -11.90 -8.52 9.02
N SER A 124 -10.95 -7.62 9.18
CA SER A 124 -10.87 -6.29 8.56
C SER A 124 -9.43 -6.02 8.18
N GLY A 125 -9.24 -5.07 7.27
CA GLY A 125 -7.94 -4.51 6.96
C GLY A 125 -8.08 -3.03 6.59
N PRO A 126 -6.97 -2.30 6.48
CA PRO A 126 -7.01 -0.91 6.07
C PRO A 126 -7.64 -0.79 4.68
N SER A 127 -8.49 0.22 4.50
CA SER A 127 -9.09 0.55 3.20
C SER A 127 -8.14 1.39 2.32
N TYR A 128 -7.09 1.94 2.91
CA TYR A 128 -6.04 2.70 2.25
C TYR A 128 -4.72 2.45 2.96
N ILE A 129 -3.64 2.30 2.20
CA ILE A 129 -2.29 2.17 2.73
C ILE A 129 -1.45 3.26 2.05
N PRO A 130 -0.85 4.19 2.80
CA PRO A 130 0.17 5.11 2.27
C PRO A 130 1.37 4.36 1.71
N ALA A 131 1.99 4.88 0.63
CA ALA A 131 3.08 4.19 -0.06
C ALA A 131 4.31 3.99 0.83
N ASP A 132 4.65 4.99 1.64
CA ASP A 132 5.76 4.97 2.59
C ASP A 132 5.56 3.91 3.67
N ILE A 133 4.33 3.77 4.20
CA ILE A 133 3.98 2.72 5.17
C ILE A 133 4.09 1.34 4.52
N TYR A 134 3.57 1.17 3.29
CA TYR A 134 3.70 -0.08 2.55
C TYR A 134 5.17 -0.45 2.32
N ALA A 135 5.98 0.47 1.79
CA ALA A 135 7.37 0.21 1.47
C ALA A 135 8.19 -0.10 2.73
N THR A 136 7.98 0.67 3.80
CA THR A 136 8.61 0.41 5.11
C THR A 136 8.22 -0.97 5.64
N THR A 137 6.93 -1.29 5.62
CA THR A 137 6.42 -2.60 6.06
C THR A 137 6.98 -3.74 5.23
N LEU A 138 7.07 -3.58 3.91
CA LEU A 138 7.65 -4.58 3.03
C LEU A 138 9.14 -4.77 3.34
N MET A 139 9.91 -3.71 3.49
CA MET A 139 11.33 -3.81 3.86
C MET A 139 11.54 -4.49 5.21
N GLU A 140 10.72 -4.18 6.21
CA GLU A 140 10.76 -4.84 7.53
C GLU A 140 10.36 -6.31 7.44
N THR A 141 9.29 -6.62 6.70
CA THR A 141 8.84 -8.01 6.48
C THR A 141 9.93 -8.82 5.77
N LEU A 142 10.64 -8.19 4.84
CA LEU A 142 11.75 -8.77 4.11
C LEU A 142 13.08 -8.71 4.89
N GLN A 143 13.10 -8.11 6.09
CA GLN A 143 14.28 -7.92 6.93
C GLN A 143 15.49 -7.31 6.20
N ILE A 144 15.23 -6.49 5.17
CA ILE A 144 16.29 -5.91 4.33
C ILE A 144 17.32 -5.11 5.15
N PRO A 145 16.91 -4.22 6.08
CA PRO A 145 17.87 -3.46 6.88
C PRO A 145 18.73 -4.35 7.78
N ASP A 146 18.13 -5.34 8.43
CA ASP A 146 18.85 -6.23 9.35
C ASP A 146 19.81 -7.16 8.62
N PHE A 147 19.41 -7.71 7.47
CA PHE A 147 20.31 -8.53 6.65
C PHE A 147 21.42 -7.72 6.00
N SER A 148 21.13 -6.49 5.54
CA SER A 148 22.17 -5.57 5.07
C SER A 148 23.20 -5.30 6.16
N GLN A 149 22.73 -5.02 7.38
CA GLN A 149 23.59 -4.76 8.53
C GLN A 149 24.43 -6.00 8.86
N LYS A 150 23.83 -7.18 8.96
CA LYS A 150 24.54 -8.44 9.25
C LYS A 150 25.57 -8.80 8.19
N LEU A 151 25.28 -8.53 6.92
CA LEU A 151 26.24 -8.72 5.83
C LEU A 151 27.42 -7.76 5.97
N SER A 152 27.15 -6.48 6.28
CA SER A 152 28.21 -5.51 6.59
C SER A 152 29.06 -5.90 7.80
N GLU A 153 28.45 -6.45 8.86
CA GLU A 153 29.17 -6.95 10.04
C GLU A 153 30.17 -8.04 9.66
N SER A 154 29.72 -9.03 8.89
CA SER A 154 30.57 -10.11 8.38
C SER A 154 31.71 -9.59 7.50
N ARG A 155 31.40 -8.65 6.59
CA ARG A 155 32.40 -8.06 5.69
C ARG A 155 33.42 -7.21 6.43
N LEU A 156 32.99 -6.46 7.44
CA LEU A 156 33.88 -5.69 8.31
C LEU A 156 34.80 -6.60 9.13
N GLU A 157 34.30 -7.74 9.62
CA GLU A 157 35.11 -8.75 10.29
C GLU A 157 36.16 -9.37 9.36
N LYS A 158 35.77 -9.71 8.13
CA LYS A 158 36.71 -10.19 7.11
C LYS A 158 37.77 -9.13 6.76
N PHE A 159 37.34 -7.89 6.53
CA PHE A 159 38.21 -6.75 6.26
C PHE A 159 39.22 -6.52 7.39
N LYS A 160 38.77 -6.56 8.65
CA LYS A 160 39.62 -6.51 9.83
C LYS A 160 40.71 -7.58 9.78
N ASN A 161 40.32 -8.84 9.59
CA ASN A 161 41.24 -9.97 9.57
C ASN A 161 42.27 -9.85 8.44
N GLU A 162 41.85 -9.46 7.24
CA GLU A 162 42.72 -9.27 6.07
C GLU A 162 43.75 -8.15 6.30
N ARG A 163 43.32 -7.00 6.82
CA ARG A 163 44.23 -5.86 7.09
C ARG A 163 45.23 -6.17 8.20
N LEU A 164 44.80 -6.83 9.27
CA LEU A 164 45.70 -7.26 10.35
C LEU A 164 46.71 -8.29 9.84
N ALA A 165 46.28 -9.26 9.03
CA ALA A 165 47.15 -10.27 8.45
C ALA A 165 48.20 -9.65 7.51
N GLU A 166 47.83 -8.66 6.70
CA GLU A 166 48.79 -7.94 5.85
C GLU A 166 49.86 -7.20 6.66
N ILE A 167 49.47 -6.51 7.73
CA ILE A 167 50.42 -5.82 8.62
C ILE A 167 51.32 -6.84 9.33
N GLN A 168 50.76 -7.95 9.81
CA GLN A 168 51.51 -9.04 10.45
C GLN A 168 52.52 -9.67 9.48
N ASN A 169 52.13 -9.88 8.23
CA ASN A 169 53.01 -10.42 7.19
C ASN A 169 54.19 -9.48 6.88
N ILE A 170 53.98 -8.16 6.94
CA ILE A 170 55.07 -7.17 6.81
C ILE A 170 56.04 -7.30 7.98
N LEU A 171 55.51 -7.47 9.20
CA LEU A 171 56.32 -7.62 10.42
C LEU A 171 57.16 -8.92 10.39
N PHE A 172 56.54 -10.05 10.06
CA PHE A 172 57.24 -11.34 9.90
C PHE A 172 58.31 -11.30 8.81
N ALA A 173 58.01 -10.64 7.69
CA ALA A 173 58.99 -10.48 6.62
C ALA A 173 60.20 -9.64 7.07
N LEU A 174 59.99 -8.59 7.86
CA LEU A 174 61.08 -7.78 8.39
C LEU A 174 61.90 -8.60 9.40
N GLU A 175 61.25 -9.27 10.35
CA GLU A 175 61.91 -10.09 11.39
C GLU A 175 62.78 -11.19 10.78
N GLY A 176 62.30 -11.90 9.77
CA GLY A 176 63.08 -12.90 9.06
C GLY A 176 64.28 -12.31 8.30
N GLN A 177 64.22 -11.05 7.86
CA GLN A 177 65.31 -10.38 7.15
C GLN A 177 66.41 -9.83 8.07
N VAL A 178 66.06 -9.48 9.32
CA VAL A 178 67.00 -8.93 10.32
C VAL A 178 67.34 -9.93 11.43
N GLN A 179 67.05 -11.22 11.20
CA GLN A 179 67.23 -12.28 12.18
C GLN A 179 68.67 -12.29 12.72
N GLY A 180 68.81 -12.17 14.05
CA GLY A 180 70.11 -12.14 14.73
C GLY A 180 70.74 -10.76 14.90
N ASP A 181 70.11 -9.68 14.41
CA ASP A 181 70.55 -8.31 14.70
C ASP A 181 69.99 -7.85 16.06
N GLU A 182 70.87 -7.74 17.06
CA GLU A 182 70.50 -7.37 18.44
C GLU A 182 69.78 -6.01 18.51
N LYS A 183 70.03 -5.10 17.56
CA LYS A 183 69.40 -3.77 17.50
C LYS A 183 67.88 -3.85 17.39
N PHE A 184 67.36 -4.92 16.80
CA PHE A 184 65.92 -5.09 16.56
C PHE A 184 65.18 -5.78 17.71
N THR A 185 65.88 -6.30 18.73
CA THR A 185 65.26 -7.07 19.82
C THR A 185 64.21 -6.25 20.57
N ASN A 186 64.58 -5.04 21.02
CA ASN A 186 63.67 -4.15 21.75
C ASN A 186 62.57 -3.61 20.83
N PHE A 187 62.92 -3.33 19.57
CA PHE A 187 61.97 -2.86 18.56
C PHE A 187 60.85 -3.87 18.33
N PHE A 188 61.17 -5.15 18.08
CA PHE A 188 60.12 -6.16 17.86
C PHE A 188 59.28 -6.38 19.10
N SER A 189 59.88 -6.37 20.30
CA SER A 189 59.10 -6.47 21.55
C SER A 189 58.05 -5.36 21.66
N LEU A 190 58.42 -4.11 21.37
CA LEU A 190 57.51 -2.97 21.38
C LEU A 190 56.46 -3.08 20.27
N ILE A 191 56.87 -3.34 19.03
CA ILE A 191 55.97 -3.34 17.89
C ILE A 191 54.97 -4.50 17.91
N TYR A 192 55.35 -5.68 18.44
CA TYR A 192 54.38 -6.74 18.67
C TYR A 192 53.35 -6.38 19.74
N GLN A 193 53.75 -5.61 20.77
CA GLN A 193 52.80 -5.09 21.75
C GLN A 193 51.84 -4.08 21.12
N GLU A 194 52.34 -3.09 20.38
CA GLU A 194 51.54 -2.09 19.66
C GLU A 194 50.60 -2.75 18.63
N PHE A 195 51.06 -3.83 17.98
CA PHE A 195 50.23 -4.62 17.08
C PHE A 195 49.08 -5.30 17.83
N ALA A 196 49.34 -5.89 19.01
CA ALA A 196 48.29 -6.48 19.84
C ALA A 196 47.28 -5.44 20.34
N GLU A 197 47.73 -4.23 20.66
CA GLU A 197 46.85 -3.10 21.02
C GLU A 197 45.96 -2.68 19.84
N MET A 198 46.51 -2.59 18.63
CA MET A 198 45.73 -2.34 17.41
C MET A 198 44.71 -3.46 17.14
N GLN A 199 45.06 -4.72 17.38
CA GLN A 199 44.12 -5.84 17.28
C GLN A 199 42.94 -5.66 18.27
N ALA A 200 43.23 -5.30 19.52
CA ALA A 200 42.21 -5.05 20.53
C ALA A 200 41.32 -3.85 20.17
N ASP A 201 41.90 -2.75 19.65
CA ASP A 201 41.16 -1.60 19.13
C ASP A 201 40.18 -2.02 18.03
N PHE A 202 40.64 -2.84 17.09
CA PHE A 202 39.83 -3.35 15.98
C PHE A 202 38.66 -4.19 16.49
N GLU A 203 38.87 -5.08 17.46
CA GLU A 203 37.78 -5.84 18.08
C GLU A 203 36.76 -4.93 18.78
N GLN A 204 37.23 -3.90 19.49
CA GLN A 204 36.36 -2.94 20.16
C GLN A 204 35.53 -2.12 19.16
N ILE A 205 36.10 -1.79 17.99
CA ILE A 205 35.40 -1.13 16.90
C ILE A 205 34.31 -2.03 16.33
N LEU A 206 34.62 -3.30 16.02
CA LEU A 206 33.63 -4.29 15.56
C LEU A 206 32.50 -4.46 16.57
N TRP A 207 32.84 -4.56 17.85
CA TRP A 207 31.83 -4.68 18.90
C TRP A 207 30.89 -3.47 18.91
N ASN A 208 31.42 -2.25 18.83
CA ASN A 208 30.60 -1.03 18.76
C ASN A 208 29.70 -1.00 17.52
N TYR A 209 30.21 -1.46 16.37
CA TYR A 209 29.44 -1.56 15.13
C TYR A 209 28.30 -2.60 15.26
N ASN A 210 28.60 -3.80 15.75
CA ASN A 210 27.62 -4.88 15.97
C ASN A 210 26.53 -4.48 16.99
N GLN A 211 26.87 -3.64 17.96
CA GLN A 211 25.92 -3.08 18.94
C GLN A 211 25.16 -1.85 18.42
N LYS A 212 25.30 -1.49 17.13
CA LYS A 212 24.70 -0.31 16.51
C LYS A 212 25.06 1.02 17.22
N LYS A 213 26.20 1.06 17.92
CA LYS A 213 26.72 2.26 18.62
C LYS A 213 27.56 3.15 17.73
N ALA A 214 28.07 2.62 16.62
CA ALA A 214 28.81 3.33 15.59
C ALA A 214 28.31 2.88 14.21
N ASN A 215 28.37 3.79 13.24
CA ASN A 215 28.12 3.44 11.83
C ASN A 215 29.43 2.97 11.16
N LEU A 216 29.32 2.53 9.90
CA LEU A 216 30.44 1.99 9.15
C LEU A 216 31.55 3.04 8.91
N ASP A 217 31.14 4.28 8.59
CA ASP A 217 32.06 5.41 8.40
C ASP A 217 32.92 5.68 9.65
N THR A 218 32.27 5.78 10.81
CA THR A 218 32.95 5.95 12.10
C THR A 218 33.88 4.78 12.40
N SER A 219 33.43 3.56 12.11
CA SER A 219 34.20 2.35 12.39
C SER A 219 35.49 2.30 11.56
N VAL A 220 35.38 2.58 10.26
CA VAL A 220 36.52 2.61 9.34
C VAL A 220 37.47 3.76 9.68
N ASN A 221 36.96 4.95 10.02
CA ASN A 221 37.80 6.07 10.43
C ASN A 221 38.60 5.73 11.69
N ARG A 222 37.98 5.11 12.70
CA ARG A 222 38.68 4.67 13.91
C ARG A 222 39.70 3.57 13.64
N MET A 223 39.44 2.67 12.69
CA MET A 223 40.44 1.70 12.24
C MET A 223 41.64 2.40 11.59
N SER A 224 41.38 3.38 10.71
CA SER A 224 42.44 4.21 10.10
C SER A 224 43.29 4.90 11.16
N GLU A 225 42.68 5.50 12.18
CA GLU A 225 43.40 6.17 13.28
C GLU A 225 44.27 5.19 14.08
N SER A 226 43.81 3.96 14.31
CA SER A 226 44.58 2.93 15.02
C SER A 226 45.77 2.45 14.17
N VAL A 227 45.58 2.27 12.86
CA VAL A 227 46.68 2.00 11.91
C VAL A 227 47.68 3.15 11.88
N ASP A 228 47.21 4.40 11.95
CA ASP A 228 48.08 5.58 11.97
C ASP A 228 48.96 5.63 13.22
N ARG A 229 48.38 5.34 14.39
CA ARG A 229 49.15 5.22 15.64
C ARG A 229 50.23 4.15 15.49
N TYR A 230 49.86 2.95 15.02
CA TYR A 230 50.80 1.85 14.83
C TYR A 230 51.94 2.22 13.87
N ILE A 231 51.63 2.81 12.70
CA ILE A 231 52.63 3.19 11.70
C ILE A 231 53.57 4.29 12.25
N ASN A 232 53.03 5.25 13.01
CA ASN A 232 53.84 6.31 13.61
C ASN A 232 54.83 5.75 14.64
N THR A 233 54.39 4.86 15.53
CA THR A 233 55.28 4.19 16.49
C THR A 233 56.32 3.33 15.77
N PHE A 234 55.89 2.58 14.75
CA PHE A 234 56.79 1.79 13.91
C PHE A 234 57.90 2.63 13.27
N GLN A 235 57.57 3.79 12.70
CA GLN A 235 58.55 4.67 12.06
C GLN A 235 59.48 5.36 13.06
N ALA A 236 58.99 5.68 14.26
CA ALA A 236 59.77 6.36 15.29
C ALA A 236 60.84 5.45 15.91
N GLU A 237 60.53 4.16 16.07
CA GLU A 237 61.34 3.22 16.86
C GLU A 237 62.19 2.27 16.01
N ILE A 238 61.97 2.19 14.70
CA ILE A 238 62.66 1.23 13.83
C ILE A 238 64.15 1.57 13.63
N PRO A 239 65.08 0.62 13.92
CA PRO A 239 66.50 0.83 13.67
C PRO A 239 66.85 0.99 12.18
N GLU A 240 67.93 1.72 11.87
CA GLU A 240 68.44 1.84 10.51
C GLU A 240 68.97 0.50 9.97
N SER A 241 68.47 0.09 8.80
CA SER A 241 68.89 -1.11 8.06
C SER A 241 68.51 -0.99 6.59
N GLU A 242 69.14 -1.77 5.71
CA GLU A 242 68.77 -1.88 4.29
C GLU A 242 67.29 -2.30 4.10
N TYR A 243 66.74 -3.07 5.05
CA TYR A 243 65.39 -3.62 4.99
C TYR A 243 64.30 -2.71 5.60
N THR A 244 64.68 -1.78 6.49
CA THR A 244 63.79 -0.87 7.21
C THR A 244 62.92 -0.03 6.27
N ASN A 245 63.54 0.57 5.25
CA ASN A 245 62.85 1.41 4.28
C ASN A 245 61.79 0.64 3.49
N LYS A 246 62.00 -0.66 3.24
CA LYS A 246 61.05 -1.51 2.53
C LYS A 246 59.80 -1.77 3.38
N ALA A 247 59.97 -2.03 4.67
CA ALA A 247 58.85 -2.26 5.59
C ALA A 247 57.99 -1.00 5.76
N ILE A 248 58.62 0.16 6.00
CA ILE A 248 57.93 1.45 6.13
C ILE A 248 57.12 1.77 4.87
N ARG A 249 57.72 1.61 3.68
CA ARG A 249 57.03 1.85 2.40
C ARG A 249 55.81 0.95 2.26
N LYS A 250 55.92 -0.35 2.57
CA LYS A 250 54.79 -1.28 2.50
C LYS A 250 53.64 -0.89 3.44
N LEU A 251 53.93 -0.50 4.68
CA LEU A 251 52.91 -0.03 5.62
C LEU A 251 52.21 1.24 5.13
N ASN A 252 52.98 2.22 4.64
CA ASN A 252 52.42 3.46 4.09
C ASN A 252 51.56 3.20 2.84
N PHE A 253 51.96 2.28 1.97
CA PHE A 253 51.15 1.89 0.81
C PHE A 253 49.84 1.21 1.23
N LEU A 254 49.87 0.33 2.23
CA LEU A 254 48.67 -0.30 2.76
C LEU A 254 47.67 0.74 3.29
N LYS A 255 48.17 1.71 4.08
CA LYS A 255 47.37 2.86 4.52
C LYS A 255 46.81 3.65 3.34
N GLN A 256 47.64 4.00 2.37
CA GLN A 256 47.25 4.84 1.23
C GLN A 256 46.34 4.12 0.23
N ASP A 257 46.32 2.79 0.17
CA ASP A 257 45.42 2.09 -0.73
C ASP A 257 44.01 1.98 -0.12
N MET A 258 43.95 1.67 1.17
CA MET A 258 42.71 1.29 1.84
C MET A 258 42.10 2.38 2.71
N PHE A 259 42.89 3.22 3.36
CA PHE A 259 42.45 4.16 4.40
C PHE A 259 42.63 5.65 4.01
N VAL A 260 42.64 5.98 2.71
CA VAL A 260 42.66 7.39 2.26
C VAL A 260 41.45 8.17 2.74
N SER A 261 40.29 7.51 2.71
CA SER A 261 39.04 8.00 3.26
C SER A 261 38.17 6.82 3.67
N SER A 262 37.29 7.04 4.64
CA SER A 262 36.28 6.05 5.02
C SER A 262 35.44 5.59 3.83
N GLU A 263 34.99 6.51 2.99
CA GLU A 263 34.20 6.21 1.79
C GLU A 263 34.94 5.26 0.85
N ARG A 264 36.25 5.50 0.61
CA ARG A 264 37.06 4.62 -0.24
C ARG A 264 37.23 3.24 0.38
N ALA A 265 37.51 3.14 1.67
CA ALA A 265 37.64 1.84 2.34
C ALA A 265 36.33 1.05 2.30
N ILE A 266 35.19 1.75 2.52
CA ILE A 266 33.86 1.16 2.45
C ILE A 266 33.57 0.61 1.06
N MET A 267 33.86 1.38 0.01
CA MET A 267 33.64 0.96 -1.36
C MET A 267 34.59 -0.16 -1.81
N LEU A 268 35.90 0.00 -1.60
CA LEU A 268 36.91 -0.97 -2.03
C LEU A 268 36.85 -2.26 -1.23
N GLY A 269 36.54 -2.18 0.07
CA GLY A 269 36.30 -3.33 0.92
C GLY A 269 34.93 -3.98 0.69
N GLY A 270 34.06 -3.39 -0.14
CA GLY A 270 32.69 -3.86 -0.34
C GLY A 270 31.86 -3.89 0.95
N LEU A 271 32.22 -3.08 1.95
CA LEU A 271 31.73 -3.18 3.32
C LEU A 271 30.24 -2.83 3.42
N GLN A 272 29.76 -1.89 2.60
CA GLN A 272 28.36 -1.54 2.50
C GLN A 272 27.74 -2.24 1.28
N PRO A 273 26.78 -3.17 1.48
CA PRO A 273 26.07 -3.80 0.39
C PRO A 273 25.33 -2.77 -0.45
N ASN A 274 25.51 -2.85 -1.76
CA ASN A 274 24.71 -2.07 -2.69
C ASN A 274 23.35 -2.75 -2.95
N VAL A 275 22.43 -2.04 -3.58
CA VAL A 275 21.06 -2.53 -3.82
C VAL A 275 21.03 -3.84 -4.61
N SER A 276 21.95 -4.05 -5.56
CA SER A 276 22.04 -5.31 -6.29
C SER A 276 22.44 -6.47 -5.39
N GLU A 277 23.38 -6.25 -4.46
CA GLU A 277 23.79 -7.26 -3.49
C GLU A 277 22.68 -7.61 -2.51
N ILE A 278 21.87 -6.62 -2.08
CA ILE A 278 20.67 -6.86 -1.27
C ILE A 278 19.68 -7.77 -2.02
N VAL A 279 19.47 -7.54 -3.32
CA VAL A 279 18.60 -8.42 -4.12
C VAL A 279 19.21 -9.81 -4.30
N GLN A 280 20.53 -9.90 -4.50
CA GLN A 280 21.22 -11.18 -4.58
C GLN A 280 21.11 -11.96 -3.27
N LEU A 281 21.21 -11.30 -2.11
CA LEU A 281 21.00 -11.91 -0.80
C LEU A 281 19.63 -12.59 -0.69
N MET A 282 18.61 -12.04 -1.36
CA MET A 282 17.26 -12.60 -1.41
C MET A 282 17.07 -13.69 -2.46
N LYS A 283 18.04 -13.88 -3.36
CA LYS A 283 18.02 -14.89 -4.44
C LYS A 283 18.82 -16.11 -4.04
N LYS A 284 18.11 -17.19 -3.68
CA LYS A 284 18.72 -18.47 -3.30
C LYS A 284 19.75 -18.95 -4.33
N GLY A 285 20.94 -19.29 -3.86
CA GLY A 285 22.04 -19.79 -4.69
C GLY A 285 22.93 -18.71 -5.33
N SER A 286 22.64 -17.42 -5.15
CA SER A 286 23.56 -16.34 -5.55
C SER A 286 24.86 -16.38 -4.74
N SER A 287 25.89 -15.66 -5.20
CA SER A 287 27.16 -15.54 -4.46
C SER A 287 26.96 -14.86 -3.10
N VAL A 288 26.21 -13.75 -3.06
CA VAL A 288 25.95 -13.01 -1.82
C VAL A 288 25.07 -13.81 -0.85
N TYR A 289 24.13 -14.61 -1.37
CA TYR A 289 23.34 -15.53 -0.54
C TYR A 289 24.25 -16.53 0.19
N LYS A 290 25.21 -17.13 -0.52
CA LYS A 290 26.16 -18.11 0.06
C LYS A 290 27.11 -17.45 1.05
N GLU A 291 27.64 -16.28 0.69
CA GLU A 291 28.47 -15.45 1.58
C GLU A 291 27.74 -15.17 2.90
N PHE A 292 26.49 -14.73 2.82
CA PHE A 292 25.67 -14.43 3.99
C PHE A 292 25.31 -15.68 4.80
N GLU A 293 24.94 -16.77 4.13
CA GLU A 293 24.64 -18.05 4.76
C GLU A 293 25.84 -18.57 5.56
N GLU A 294 27.03 -18.59 4.97
CA GLU A 294 28.27 -19.02 5.64
C GLU A 294 28.61 -18.13 6.83
N ALA A 295 28.37 -16.82 6.72
CA ALA A 295 28.66 -15.86 7.78
C ALA A 295 27.80 -16.06 9.04
N ILE A 296 26.54 -16.47 8.88
CA ILE A 296 25.58 -16.55 10.00
C ILE A 296 25.33 -17.98 10.50
N LYS A 297 25.56 -19.01 9.68
CA LYS A 297 25.15 -20.40 9.96
C LYS A 297 25.65 -20.91 11.31
N ASP A 298 26.91 -20.62 11.65
CA ASP A 298 27.53 -21.12 12.88
C ASP A 298 27.59 -20.07 14.00
N LYS A 299 27.26 -18.80 13.69
CA LYS A 299 27.38 -17.66 14.61
C LYS A 299 26.04 -17.16 15.17
N ASP A 300 24.95 -17.27 14.39
CA ASP A 300 23.62 -16.74 14.74
C ASP A 300 22.50 -17.64 14.20
N ASN A 301 22.17 -18.67 14.98
CA ASN A 301 21.16 -19.68 14.61
C ASN A 301 19.77 -19.06 14.39
N GLN A 302 19.40 -18.03 15.15
CA GLN A 302 18.08 -17.40 15.00
C GLN A 302 17.98 -16.61 13.70
N THR A 303 19.00 -15.80 13.38
CA THR A 303 19.07 -15.06 12.11
C THR A 303 19.14 -16.02 10.93
N TYR A 304 19.91 -17.11 11.04
CA TYR A 304 19.97 -18.15 10.03
C TYR A 304 18.61 -18.79 9.73
N GLN A 305 17.86 -19.18 10.77
CA GLN A 305 16.53 -19.77 10.58
C GLN A 305 15.55 -18.78 9.96
N ASN A 306 15.54 -17.53 10.42
CA ASN A 306 14.68 -16.47 9.86
C ASN A 306 15.01 -16.23 8.38
N PHE A 307 16.30 -16.16 8.04
CA PHE A 307 16.77 -15.99 6.67
C PHE A 307 16.33 -17.14 5.75
N GLN A 308 16.49 -18.39 6.20
CA GLN A 308 16.04 -19.57 5.45
C GLN A 308 14.51 -19.60 5.27
N GLN A 309 13.76 -19.29 6.33
CA GLN A 309 12.29 -19.25 6.26
C GLN A 309 11.84 -18.20 5.24
N LEU A 310 12.37 -16.98 5.32
CA LEU A 310 12.01 -15.90 4.41
C LEU A 310 12.36 -16.24 2.97
N THR A 311 13.59 -16.67 2.70
CA THR A 311 14.05 -16.96 1.33
C THR A 311 13.31 -18.14 0.69
N ASN A 312 12.83 -19.10 1.49
CA ASN A 312 11.96 -20.17 0.99
C ASN A 312 10.52 -19.71 0.68
N LEU A 313 10.03 -18.69 1.40
CA LEU A 313 8.71 -18.08 1.22
C LEU A 313 8.66 -17.03 0.10
N LEU A 314 9.79 -16.46 -0.30
CA LEU A 314 9.84 -15.45 -1.36
C LEU A 314 9.34 -15.99 -2.71
N PRO A 315 8.31 -15.38 -3.30
CA PRO A 315 7.92 -15.65 -4.68
C PRO A 315 8.99 -15.16 -5.67
N GLN A 316 9.17 -15.88 -6.78
CA GLN A 316 10.14 -15.51 -7.82
C GLN A 316 9.88 -14.11 -8.41
N SER A 317 8.61 -13.74 -8.55
CA SER A 317 8.17 -12.42 -9.01
C SER A 317 8.72 -11.27 -8.17
N ILE A 318 8.86 -11.47 -6.85
CA ILE A 318 9.44 -10.46 -5.95
C ILE A 318 10.92 -10.28 -6.26
N THR A 319 11.67 -11.37 -6.36
CA THR A 319 13.10 -11.28 -6.69
C THR A 319 13.34 -10.64 -8.05
N GLU A 320 12.51 -10.93 -9.05
CA GLU A 320 12.60 -10.31 -10.37
C GLU A 320 12.27 -8.82 -10.32
N ASN A 321 11.17 -8.44 -9.67
CA ASN A 321 10.78 -7.04 -9.50
C ASN A 321 11.86 -6.24 -8.76
N LEU A 322 12.37 -6.77 -7.64
CA LEU A 322 13.46 -6.14 -6.89
C LEU A 322 14.73 -6.01 -7.74
N THR A 323 15.04 -6.99 -8.59
CA THR A 323 16.18 -6.92 -9.52
C THR A 323 16.02 -5.76 -10.51
N VAL A 324 14.82 -5.58 -11.06
CA VAL A 324 14.52 -4.45 -11.95
C VAL A 324 14.65 -3.12 -11.22
N LEU A 325 14.14 -3.01 -9.98
CA LEU A 325 14.28 -1.80 -9.17
C LEU A 325 15.76 -1.52 -8.87
N ALA A 326 16.54 -2.53 -8.48
CA ALA A 326 17.96 -2.40 -8.21
C ALA A 326 18.76 -1.90 -9.42
N HIS A 327 18.45 -2.39 -10.62
CA HIS A 327 19.07 -1.91 -11.86
C HIS A 327 18.77 -0.43 -12.13
N ARG A 328 17.54 0.04 -11.87
CA ARG A 328 17.18 1.46 -12.00
C ARG A 328 17.88 2.33 -10.95
N THR A 329 18.07 1.79 -9.75
CA THR A 329 18.78 2.49 -8.68
C THR A 329 20.26 2.70 -9.04
N LYS A 330 20.92 1.74 -9.70
CA LYS A 330 22.34 1.87 -10.11
C LYS A 330 22.61 3.11 -10.97
N THR A 331 21.63 3.56 -11.75
CA THR A 331 21.76 4.76 -12.61
C THR A 331 21.48 6.09 -11.90
N ARG A 332 20.94 6.05 -10.67
CA ARG A 332 20.45 7.23 -9.93
C ARG A 332 21.23 7.54 -8.64
N ILE A 333 22.18 6.70 -8.23
CA ILE A 333 22.94 6.94 -6.99
C ILE A 333 23.91 8.11 -7.21
N ASP A 334 23.52 9.29 -6.75
CA ASP A 334 24.46 10.31 -6.32
C ASP A 334 25.16 9.82 -5.03
N LYS A 335 26.46 10.12 -4.89
CA LYS A 335 27.40 9.51 -3.93
C LYS A 335 27.02 9.59 -2.44
N THR A 336 25.93 10.27 -2.08
CA THR A 336 25.59 10.64 -0.71
C THR A 336 24.36 9.92 -0.13
N GLU A 337 23.53 9.23 -0.93
CA GLU A 337 22.31 8.60 -0.44
C GLU A 337 22.46 7.08 -0.26
N SER A 338 22.07 6.55 0.91
CA SER A 338 22.07 5.10 1.16
C SER A 338 21.20 4.37 0.14
N GLY A 339 21.76 3.39 -0.58
CA GLY A 339 21.03 2.64 -1.60
C GLY A 339 19.71 2.02 -1.12
N ILE A 340 19.58 1.74 0.18
CA ILE A 340 18.34 1.26 0.80
C ILE A 340 17.22 2.31 0.74
N ASN A 341 17.54 3.60 0.93
CA ASN A 341 16.54 4.66 0.85
C ASN A 341 16.03 4.84 -0.58
N VAL A 342 16.92 4.76 -1.57
CA VAL A 342 16.53 4.82 -2.98
C VAL A 342 15.68 3.59 -3.35
N LEU A 343 16.05 2.40 -2.85
CA LEU A 343 15.23 1.19 -3.02
C LEU A 343 13.83 1.38 -2.42
N LYS A 344 13.73 1.96 -1.21
CA LYS A 344 12.45 2.28 -0.57
C LYS A 344 11.60 3.18 -1.46
N GLN A 345 12.15 4.30 -1.95
CA GLN A 345 11.44 5.22 -2.83
C GLN A 345 10.95 4.53 -4.12
N GLU A 346 11.75 3.64 -4.70
CA GLU A 346 11.35 2.87 -5.88
C GLU A 346 10.21 1.88 -5.55
N MET A 347 10.20 1.28 -4.37
CA MET A 347 9.07 0.47 -3.89
C MET A 347 7.81 1.33 -3.71
N GLU A 348 7.92 2.54 -3.15
CA GLU A 348 6.81 3.48 -2.99
C GLU A 348 6.20 3.87 -4.35
N ASN A 349 7.05 4.22 -5.32
CA ASN A 349 6.65 4.59 -6.68
C ASN A 349 5.96 3.42 -7.40
N SER A 350 6.51 2.21 -7.27
CA SER A 350 5.92 0.99 -7.83
C SER A 350 4.55 0.68 -7.22
N PHE A 351 4.43 0.84 -5.90
CA PHE A 351 3.17 0.66 -5.18
C PHE A 351 2.11 1.69 -5.63
N ASN A 352 2.45 2.99 -5.67
CA ASN A 352 1.55 4.05 -6.13
C ASN A 352 1.04 3.81 -7.55
N SER A 353 1.93 3.43 -8.45
CA SER A 353 1.59 3.10 -9.84
C SER A 353 0.61 1.93 -9.91
N SER A 354 0.81 0.92 -9.06
CA SER A 354 -0.05 -0.25 -8.99
C SER A 354 -1.39 0.06 -8.35
N MET A 355 -1.41 0.89 -7.30
CA MET A 355 -2.63 1.31 -6.62
C MET A 355 -3.48 2.25 -7.47
N THR A 356 -2.88 3.04 -8.36
CA THR A 356 -3.60 3.86 -9.35
C THR A 356 -4.40 2.96 -10.31
N ARG A 357 -3.78 1.90 -10.84
CA ARG A 357 -4.46 0.91 -11.70
C ARG A 357 -5.54 0.16 -10.94
N ALA A 358 -5.24 -0.31 -9.73
CA ALA A 358 -6.19 -1.00 -8.86
C ALA A 358 -7.40 -0.12 -8.54
N SER A 359 -7.19 1.16 -8.20
CA SER A 359 -8.27 2.12 -7.94
C SER A 359 -9.18 2.32 -9.15
N GLY A 360 -8.60 2.31 -10.35
CA GLY A 360 -9.37 2.34 -11.60
C GLY A 360 -10.27 1.12 -11.79
N VAL A 361 -9.74 -0.08 -11.51
CA VAL A 361 -10.52 -1.34 -11.54
C VAL A 361 -11.65 -1.31 -10.51
N TYR A 362 -11.35 -0.92 -9.26
CA TYR A 362 -12.36 -0.76 -8.22
C TYR A 362 -13.47 0.20 -8.65
N LYS A 363 -13.13 1.40 -9.14
CA LYS A 363 -14.10 2.39 -9.60
C LYS A 363 -15.00 1.86 -10.72
N ARG A 364 -14.44 1.07 -11.66
CA ARG A 364 -15.22 0.46 -12.73
C ARG A 364 -16.19 -0.61 -12.19
N ASN A 365 -15.74 -1.45 -11.27
CA ASN A 365 -16.58 -2.47 -10.66
C ASN A 365 -17.69 -1.84 -9.80
N SER A 366 -17.39 -0.78 -9.04
CA SER A 366 -18.37 -0.04 -8.25
C SER A 366 -19.45 0.62 -9.11
N LYS A 367 -19.15 1.06 -10.34
CA LYS A 367 -20.18 1.55 -11.28
C LYS A 367 -21.19 0.47 -11.65
N GLY A 368 -20.76 -0.78 -11.82
CA GLY A 368 -21.66 -1.91 -12.07
C GLY A 368 -22.58 -2.18 -10.88
N VAL A 369 -22.04 -2.09 -9.66
CA VAL A 369 -22.84 -2.20 -8.43
C VAL A 369 -23.82 -1.04 -8.30
N ALA A 370 -23.40 0.19 -8.61
CA ALA A 370 -24.25 1.38 -8.62
C ALA A 370 -25.46 1.21 -9.55
N LEU A 371 -25.24 0.65 -10.75
CA LEU A 371 -26.31 0.34 -11.70
C LEU A 371 -27.30 -0.68 -11.15
N LEU A 372 -26.81 -1.73 -10.50
CA LEU A 372 -27.66 -2.74 -9.87
C LEU A 372 -28.46 -2.18 -8.70
N ILE A 373 -27.83 -1.39 -7.82
CA ILE A 373 -28.51 -0.70 -6.71
C ILE A 373 -29.55 0.28 -7.25
N GLY A 374 -29.19 1.08 -8.26
CA GLY A 374 -30.10 2.03 -8.89
C GLY A 374 -31.31 1.35 -9.52
N PHE A 375 -31.12 0.22 -10.20
CA PHE A 375 -32.22 -0.58 -10.73
C PHE A 375 -33.12 -1.15 -9.63
N ILE A 376 -32.54 -1.71 -8.57
CA ILE A 376 -33.31 -2.20 -7.41
C ILE A 376 -34.13 -1.07 -6.79
N ILE A 377 -33.53 0.10 -6.57
CA ILE A 377 -34.22 1.28 -6.03
C ILE A 377 -35.36 1.69 -6.96
N ALA A 378 -35.12 1.77 -8.27
CA ALA A 378 -36.15 2.13 -9.24
C ALA A 378 -37.36 1.20 -9.19
N VAL A 379 -37.13 -0.12 -9.08
CA VAL A 379 -38.21 -1.11 -8.94
C VAL A 379 -38.90 -0.96 -7.58
N THR A 380 -38.16 -0.91 -6.47
CA THR A 380 -38.75 -0.83 -5.12
C THR A 380 -39.54 0.45 -4.90
N ALA A 381 -39.06 1.58 -5.43
CA ALA A 381 -39.71 2.88 -5.35
C ALA A 381 -40.76 3.07 -6.45
N ASN A 382 -40.94 2.11 -7.36
CA ASN A 382 -41.75 2.23 -8.58
C ASN A 382 -41.47 3.55 -9.33
N ALA A 383 -40.20 3.92 -9.44
CA ALA A 383 -39.76 5.08 -10.19
C ALA A 383 -39.64 4.70 -11.66
N ASP A 384 -40.73 4.77 -12.40
CA ASP A 384 -40.77 4.56 -13.85
C ASP A 384 -40.57 5.91 -14.57
N ALA A 385 -39.47 6.05 -15.31
CA ALA A 385 -39.13 7.27 -16.04
C ALA A 385 -40.26 7.77 -16.96
N PHE A 386 -40.87 6.88 -17.73
CA PHE A 386 -41.91 7.25 -18.69
C PHE A 386 -43.19 7.66 -17.97
N HIS A 387 -43.55 6.94 -16.91
CA HIS A 387 -44.69 7.29 -16.07
C HIS A 387 -44.53 8.66 -15.41
N MET A 388 -43.36 8.92 -14.81
CA MET A 388 -43.08 10.20 -14.17
C MET A 388 -43.16 11.37 -15.15
N ILE A 389 -42.57 11.21 -16.34
CA ILE A 389 -42.67 12.24 -17.41
C ILE A 389 -44.13 12.45 -17.80
N SER A 390 -44.90 11.38 -17.99
CA SER A 390 -46.31 11.47 -18.35
C SER A 390 -47.16 12.15 -17.27
N ARG A 391 -46.91 11.87 -15.99
CA ARG A 391 -47.62 12.48 -14.85
C ARG A 391 -47.27 13.96 -14.67
N LEU A 392 -45.99 14.29 -14.70
CA LEU A 392 -45.53 15.67 -14.50
C LEU A 392 -45.89 16.60 -15.66
N SER A 393 -46.04 16.04 -16.87
CA SER A 393 -46.49 16.80 -18.04
C SER A 393 -48.00 17.02 -18.10
N THR A 394 -48.80 16.25 -17.37
CA THR A 394 -50.26 16.32 -17.39
C THR A 394 -50.85 17.03 -16.16
N ASP A 395 -50.18 16.97 -15.01
CA ASP A 395 -50.66 17.55 -13.75
C ASP A 395 -49.93 18.87 -13.41
N SER A 396 -50.64 19.99 -13.48
CA SER A 396 -50.09 21.33 -13.19
C SER A 396 -49.93 21.61 -11.70
N ALA A 397 -50.76 21.03 -10.84
CA ALA A 397 -50.69 21.24 -9.40
C ALA A 397 -49.50 20.47 -8.80
N LEU A 398 -49.35 19.20 -9.17
CA LEU A 398 -48.22 18.34 -8.77
C LEU A 398 -46.86 18.97 -9.14
N ARG A 399 -46.74 19.47 -10.37
CA ARG A 399 -45.52 20.10 -10.87
C ARG A 399 -45.13 21.33 -10.07
N ASN A 400 -46.09 22.23 -9.80
CA ASN A 400 -45.81 23.48 -9.09
C ASN A 400 -45.29 23.23 -7.67
N THR A 401 -45.85 22.24 -6.96
CA THR A 401 -45.40 21.89 -5.61
C THR A 401 -43.97 21.33 -5.60
N ILE A 402 -43.64 20.39 -6.48
CA ILE A 402 -42.29 19.80 -6.55
C ILE A 402 -41.24 20.88 -6.91
N VAL A 403 -41.55 21.78 -7.84
CA VAL A 403 -40.63 22.84 -8.27
C VAL A 403 -40.42 23.89 -7.17
N ASN A 404 -41.46 24.30 -6.47
CA ASN A 404 -41.34 25.28 -5.38
C ASN A 404 -40.49 24.73 -4.24
N ASN A 405 -40.74 23.48 -3.84
CA ASN A 405 -39.96 22.81 -2.79
C ASN A 405 -38.50 22.57 -3.21
N ALA A 406 -38.26 22.24 -4.48
CA ALA A 406 -36.90 22.11 -5.02
C ALA A 406 -36.12 23.44 -4.96
N GLY A 407 -36.80 24.57 -5.20
CA GLY A 407 -36.20 25.91 -5.12
C GLY A 407 -35.64 26.24 -3.73
N ASP A 408 -36.38 25.92 -2.68
CA ASP A 408 -35.99 26.21 -1.30
C ASP A 408 -34.83 25.34 -0.81
N ILE A 409 -34.76 24.09 -1.25
CA ILE A 409 -33.68 23.16 -0.91
C ILE A 409 -32.34 23.58 -1.54
N LEU A 410 -32.36 24.19 -2.74
CA LEU A 410 -31.15 24.71 -3.40
C LEU A 410 -30.51 25.87 -2.65
N VAL A 411 -31.33 26.77 -2.10
CA VAL A 411 -30.84 27.93 -1.34
C VAL A 411 -30.24 27.51 0.00
N ARG A 412 -30.79 26.45 0.62
CA ARG A 412 -30.38 26.00 1.96
C ARG A 412 -29.14 25.09 1.96
N ASN A 413 -28.93 24.28 0.92
CA ASN A 413 -27.89 23.24 0.91
C ASN A 413 -26.72 23.52 -0.03
N GLN A 414 -26.56 24.77 -0.50
CA GLN A 414 -25.49 25.14 -1.45
C GLN A 414 -24.07 24.89 -0.90
N ASP A 415 -23.88 24.96 0.43
CA ASP A 415 -22.54 24.94 1.05
C ASP A 415 -22.16 23.59 1.73
N ASN A 416 -23.09 22.63 1.89
CA ASN A 416 -22.86 21.37 2.64
C ASN A 416 -23.16 20.11 1.80
N LEU A 417 -22.47 19.97 0.66
CA LEU A 417 -22.74 18.94 -0.35
C LEU A 417 -22.31 17.50 0.02
N ASN A 418 -21.51 17.34 1.08
CA ASN A 418 -20.86 16.05 1.42
C ASN A 418 -21.43 15.36 2.67
N TYR A 419 -22.41 15.96 3.36
CA TYR A 419 -23.04 15.35 4.52
C TYR A 419 -24.46 15.87 4.67
N ILE A 420 -25.44 14.98 4.61
CA ILE A 420 -26.85 15.34 4.84
C ILE A 420 -27.42 14.42 5.91
N ASP A 421 -27.97 15.04 6.94
CA ASP A 421 -28.69 14.36 8.01
C ASP A 421 -30.06 13.84 7.50
N ILE A 422 -30.28 12.53 7.64
CA ILE A 422 -31.48 11.84 7.16
C ILE A 422 -32.74 12.31 7.92
N GLY A 423 -32.59 12.76 9.18
CA GLY A 423 -33.69 13.24 10.00
C GLY A 423 -34.30 14.55 9.48
N THR A 424 -33.44 15.49 9.09
CA THR A 424 -33.85 16.78 8.50
C THR A 424 -34.45 16.62 7.11
N LEU A 425 -33.92 15.73 6.27
CA LEU A 425 -34.52 15.38 4.97
C LEU A 425 -35.93 14.80 5.14
N ARG A 426 -36.10 13.87 6.09
CA ARG A 426 -37.39 13.22 6.34
C ARG A 426 -38.47 14.21 6.80
N SER A 427 -38.15 15.07 7.76
CA SER A 427 -39.09 16.08 8.28
C SER A 427 -39.53 17.08 7.21
N GLN A 428 -38.59 17.57 6.39
CA GLN A 428 -38.91 18.52 5.30
C GLN A 428 -39.71 17.85 4.17
N THR A 429 -39.52 16.55 3.99
CA THR A 429 -40.22 15.74 2.99
C THR A 429 -41.62 15.36 3.45
N GLU A 430 -41.83 15.03 4.73
CA GLU A 430 -43.15 14.68 5.30
C GLU A 430 -44.12 15.89 5.36
N GLU A 431 -43.63 17.09 5.65
CA GLU A 431 -44.44 18.33 5.67
C GLU A 431 -44.93 18.73 4.27
N ALA A 432 -44.11 18.50 3.24
CA ALA A 432 -44.41 18.86 1.85
C ALA A 432 -45.28 17.84 1.08
N LEU A 433 -45.48 16.62 1.61
CA LEU A 433 -46.05 15.48 0.88
C LEU A 433 -47.39 14.97 1.41
N SER A 434 -47.95 15.56 2.46
CA SER A 434 -49.13 15.00 3.16
C SER A 434 -50.42 14.93 2.33
N ASP A 435 -50.53 15.64 1.21
CA ASP A 435 -51.78 15.77 0.43
C ASP A 435 -51.65 15.44 -1.08
N ILE A 436 -50.54 14.83 -1.52
CA ILE A 436 -50.25 14.64 -2.95
C ILE A 436 -49.83 13.20 -3.28
N SER A 437 -50.53 12.57 -4.24
CA SER A 437 -50.08 11.30 -4.84
C SER A 437 -48.87 11.54 -5.74
N LEU A 438 -47.66 11.29 -5.22
CA LEU A 438 -46.43 11.38 -6.00
C LEU A 438 -46.44 10.45 -7.22
N PRO A 439 -45.74 10.81 -8.33
CA PRO A 439 -45.65 9.99 -9.54
C PRO A 439 -44.67 8.79 -9.38
N ILE A 440 -44.41 8.40 -8.12
CA ILE A 440 -43.58 7.28 -7.70
C ILE A 440 -44.33 6.47 -6.64
N GLY A 441 -43.91 5.24 -6.41
CA GLY A 441 -44.49 4.34 -5.41
C GLY A 441 -45.59 3.44 -5.97
N TRP A 442 -45.82 2.34 -5.26
CA TRP A 442 -46.77 1.28 -5.62
C TRP A 442 -48.21 1.61 -5.21
N THR A 443 -48.65 2.85 -5.44
CA THR A 443 -50.03 3.25 -5.16
C THR A 443 -50.96 2.74 -6.26
N GLU A 444 -52.23 2.49 -5.94
CA GLU A 444 -53.20 2.05 -6.94
C GLU A 444 -53.32 3.01 -8.12
N VAL A 445 -53.21 4.31 -7.87
CA VAL A 445 -53.28 5.37 -8.90
C VAL A 445 -52.14 5.21 -9.91
N ASN A 446 -50.91 5.02 -9.42
CA ASN A 446 -49.74 4.89 -10.27
C ASN A 446 -49.76 3.57 -11.05
N ILE A 447 -50.10 2.45 -10.38
CA ILE A 447 -50.21 1.14 -11.02
C ILE A 447 -51.26 1.17 -12.15
N LYS A 448 -52.46 1.72 -11.89
CA LYS A 448 -53.53 1.84 -12.91
C LYS A 448 -53.07 2.62 -14.13
N GLN A 449 -52.26 3.66 -13.95
CA GLN A 449 -51.74 4.48 -15.05
C GLN A 449 -50.55 3.85 -15.79
N GLN A 450 -49.70 3.09 -15.09
CA GLN A 450 -48.53 2.42 -15.66
C GLN A 450 -48.89 1.16 -16.45
N VAL A 451 -49.75 0.31 -15.88
CA VAL A 451 -50.04 -1.03 -16.40
C VAL A 451 -51.51 -1.25 -16.78
N GLY A 452 -52.36 -0.23 -16.63
CA GLY A 452 -53.79 -0.29 -16.91
C GLY A 452 -54.63 -0.85 -15.76
N SER A 453 -55.97 -0.79 -15.88
CA SER A 453 -56.90 -1.31 -14.86
C SER A 453 -56.81 -2.84 -14.71
N PHE A 454 -56.83 -3.31 -13.45
CA PHE A 454 -56.91 -4.72 -13.09
C PHE A 454 -58.34 -5.22 -13.35
N SER A 455 -58.63 -5.71 -14.55
CA SER A 455 -59.87 -6.43 -14.83
C SER A 455 -59.70 -7.90 -14.39
N SER A 456 -60.53 -8.34 -13.47
CA SER A 456 -60.47 -9.63 -12.75
C SER A 456 -60.70 -10.89 -13.59
N SER A 457 -60.61 -10.85 -14.92
CA SER A 457 -61.18 -11.89 -15.80
C SER A 457 -60.20 -12.62 -16.73
N ARG A 458 -58.89 -12.30 -16.79
CA ARG A 458 -57.92 -13.11 -17.57
C ARG A 458 -56.64 -13.40 -16.79
N GLY A 459 -56.21 -14.66 -16.82
CA GLY A 459 -55.25 -15.29 -15.90
C GLY A 459 -53.84 -14.70 -15.80
N GLY A 460 -53.12 -15.14 -14.76
CA GLY A 460 -51.90 -14.54 -14.19
C GLY A 460 -50.70 -14.33 -15.14
N TRP A 461 -50.63 -15.01 -16.28
CA TRP A 461 -49.61 -14.73 -17.32
C TRP A 461 -49.79 -13.34 -17.97
N THR A 462 -51.02 -12.85 -18.09
CA THR A 462 -51.29 -11.50 -18.62
C THR A 462 -50.92 -10.39 -17.63
N SER A 463 -50.85 -10.69 -16.33
CA SER A 463 -50.40 -9.75 -15.29
C SER A 463 -48.88 -9.56 -15.31
N LEU A 464 -48.11 -10.63 -15.52
CA LEU A 464 -46.64 -10.56 -15.65
C LEU A 464 -46.19 -9.79 -16.89
N LEU A 465 -46.84 -10.02 -18.04
CA LEU A 465 -46.55 -9.29 -19.29
C LEU A 465 -46.87 -7.79 -19.21
N ARG A 466 -47.79 -7.37 -18.32
CA ARG A 466 -48.12 -5.96 -18.12
C ARG A 466 -47.03 -5.21 -17.35
N PHE A 467 -46.44 -5.83 -16.33
CA PHE A 467 -45.26 -5.27 -15.65
C PHE A 467 -44.04 -5.18 -16.57
N ALA A 468 -43.97 -5.99 -17.63
CA ALA A 468 -42.94 -5.86 -18.65
C ALA A 468 -42.95 -4.49 -19.35
N ARG A 469 -44.09 -3.78 -19.38
CA ARG A 469 -44.20 -2.42 -19.94
C ARG A 469 -43.49 -1.37 -19.07
N ALA A 470 -43.37 -1.58 -17.77
CA ALA A 470 -42.68 -0.68 -16.84
C ALA A 470 -41.16 -0.94 -16.80
N ILE A 471 -40.69 -2.11 -17.26
CA ILE A 471 -39.26 -2.48 -17.25
C ILE A 471 -38.38 -1.44 -17.97
N PRO A 472 -38.70 -0.96 -19.19
CA PRO A 472 -37.90 0.07 -19.84
C PRO A 472 -37.79 1.35 -19.02
N GLY A 473 -38.89 1.75 -18.35
CA GLY A 473 -38.93 2.89 -17.46
C GLY A 473 -38.02 2.71 -16.26
N TRP A 474 -38.06 1.55 -15.60
CA TRP A 474 -37.18 1.22 -14.48
C TRP A 474 -35.72 1.08 -14.87
N ILE A 475 -35.40 0.61 -16.09
CA ILE A 475 -34.03 0.57 -16.59
C ILE A 475 -33.49 1.99 -16.75
N ILE A 476 -34.25 2.89 -17.38
CA ILE A 476 -33.85 4.29 -17.55
C ILE A 476 -33.70 4.97 -16.19
N SER A 477 -34.65 4.77 -15.28
CA SER A 477 -34.57 5.31 -13.93
C SER A 477 -33.40 4.71 -13.15
N GLY A 478 -33.11 3.42 -13.30
CA GLY A 478 -31.96 2.78 -12.66
C GLY A 478 -30.62 3.34 -13.15
N ILE A 479 -30.48 3.59 -14.45
CA ILE A 479 -29.32 4.28 -15.02
C ILE A 479 -29.23 5.71 -14.48
N ALA A 480 -30.33 6.45 -14.50
CA ALA A 480 -30.42 7.81 -13.98
C ALA A 480 -29.98 7.90 -12.50
N ILE A 481 -30.44 6.98 -11.66
CA ILE A 481 -30.06 6.88 -10.24
C ILE A 481 -28.57 6.56 -10.09
N ALA A 482 -28.05 5.64 -10.91
CA ALA A 482 -26.66 5.22 -10.87
C ALA A 482 -25.66 6.29 -11.34
N MET A 483 -26.13 7.36 -12.01
CA MET A 483 -25.29 8.52 -12.34
C MET A 483 -24.81 9.27 -11.08
N GLY A 484 -25.52 9.09 -9.96
CA GLY A 484 -25.16 9.66 -8.67
C GLY A 484 -25.66 11.09 -8.49
N ALA A 485 -25.72 11.52 -7.23
CA ALA A 485 -26.23 12.85 -6.86
C ALA A 485 -25.45 14.02 -7.49
N PRO A 486 -24.10 14.00 -7.61
CA PRO A 486 -23.36 15.12 -8.19
C PRO A 486 -23.79 15.46 -9.62
N PHE A 487 -24.12 14.46 -10.44
CA PHE A 487 -24.60 14.68 -11.82
C PHE A 487 -25.91 15.48 -11.84
N TRP A 488 -26.88 15.09 -11.01
CA TRP A 488 -28.18 15.75 -10.96
C TRP A 488 -28.06 17.15 -10.35
N PHE A 489 -27.22 17.35 -9.34
CA PHE A 489 -26.97 18.67 -8.75
C PHE A 489 -26.37 19.66 -9.78
N ASP A 490 -25.37 19.23 -10.55
CA ASP A 490 -24.81 20.02 -11.65
C ASP A 490 -25.87 20.38 -12.69
N LEU A 491 -26.79 19.45 -12.97
CA LEU A 491 -27.87 19.66 -13.92
C LEU A 491 -28.89 20.68 -13.39
N ILE A 492 -29.23 20.63 -12.09
CA ILE A 492 -30.05 21.67 -11.45
C ILE A 492 -29.39 23.04 -11.58
N GLY A 493 -28.09 23.14 -11.28
CA GLY A 493 -27.35 24.40 -11.36
C GLY A 493 -27.37 25.01 -12.78
N LYS A 494 -27.25 24.17 -13.81
CA LYS A 494 -27.35 24.60 -15.22
C LYS A 494 -28.75 25.08 -15.58
N VAL A 495 -29.78 24.33 -15.19
CA VAL A 495 -31.19 24.65 -15.52
C VAL A 495 -31.67 25.91 -14.78
N SER A 496 -31.27 26.08 -13.52
CA SER A 496 -31.58 27.28 -12.71
C SER A 496 -30.98 28.56 -13.30
N LYS A 497 -29.72 28.51 -13.76
CA LYS A 497 -29.05 29.66 -14.42
C LYS A 497 -29.79 30.10 -15.69
N VAL A 498 -30.26 29.16 -16.51
CA VAL A 498 -31.01 29.46 -17.74
C VAL A 498 -32.36 30.13 -17.45
N ARG A 499 -33.04 29.73 -16.36
CA ARG A 499 -34.28 30.38 -15.90
C ARG A 499 -34.04 31.82 -15.44
N ASN A 500 -32.91 32.09 -14.78
CA ASN A 500 -32.56 33.42 -14.28
C ASN A 500 -32.03 34.39 -15.36
N THR A 501 -31.65 33.89 -16.54
CA THR A 501 -31.24 34.74 -17.69
C THR A 501 -32.40 35.19 -18.59
N GLY A 502 -33.61 34.67 -18.40
CA GLY A 502 -34.81 35.18 -19.05
C GLY A 502 -35.41 36.33 -18.25
N GLY A 503 -35.47 37.53 -18.84
CA GLY A 503 -35.99 38.73 -18.18
C GLY A 503 -37.37 38.51 -17.53
N LYS A 504 -37.54 39.01 -16.30
CA LYS A 504 -38.86 39.12 -15.65
C LYS A 504 -39.78 40.01 -16.50
N PRO A 505 -41.07 39.67 -16.70
CA PRO A 505 -42.05 40.63 -17.21
C PRO A 505 -42.25 41.78 -16.22
#